data_AF-A0A9E4CVP2-F1
#
_entry.id   AF-A0A9E4CVP2-F1
#
_cell.length_a   1.000
_cell.length_b   1.000
_cell.length_c   1.000
_cell.angle_alpha   90.00
_cell.angle_beta   90.00
_cell.angle_gamma   90.00
#
_symmetry.space_group_name_H-M   'P 1'
#
loop_
_entity.id
_entity.type
_entity.pdbx_description
1 polymer ?
#
loop_
_entity_poly.entity_id
_entity_poly.type
_entity_poly.pdbx_seq_one_letter_code
_entity_poly.pdbx_strand_id
1 'polypeptide(L)' 'MIEFSLTLPRFHDVGERVPYRRTYEFAQHVESLGFHAGFVGHHSFTPETKDPAAPFVLLGAIAAQTER' A
#
# COMPACT_ATOMS: atom_id res chain seq x y z
N MET A 1 -13.65 19.04 -11.47
CA MET A 1 -13.19 19.08 -10.06
C MET A 1 -11.76 18.57 -10.05
N ILE A 2 -10.87 19.13 -9.23
CA ILE A 2 -9.48 18.65 -9.14
C ILE A 2 -9.44 17.53 -8.10
N GLU A 3 -8.78 16.42 -8.43
CA GLU A 3 -8.60 15.27 -7.55
C GLU A 3 -7.13 15.15 -7.14
N PHE A 4 -6.90 14.83 -5.87
CA PHE A 4 -5.56 14.57 -5.34
C PHE A 4 -5.36 13.08 -5.16
N SER A 5 -4.22 12.58 -5.62
CA SER A 5 -3.81 11.19 -5.52
C SER A 5 -2.34 11.12 -5.13
N LEU A 6 -1.88 9.96 -4.67
CA LEU A 6 -0.50 9.81 -4.20
C LEU A 6 0.09 8.43 -4.50
N THR A 7 1.41 8.36 -4.54
CA THR A 7 2.13 7.10 -4.39
C THR A 7 2.14 6.70 -2.92
N LEU A 8 1.61 5.52 -2.60
CA LEU A 8 1.58 5.01 -1.24
C LEU A 8 2.99 4.54 -0.82
N PRO A 9 3.47 4.98 0.36
CA PRO A 9 4.71 4.47 0.92
C PRO A 9 4.54 3.01 1.37
N ARG A 10 5.55 2.20 1.08
CA ARG A 10 5.68 0.83 1.57
C ARG A 10 6.57 0.82 2.82
N PHE A 11 5.95 0.76 3.99
CA PHE A 11 6.62 0.55 5.26
C PHE A 11 6.72 -0.96 5.51
N HIS A 12 7.93 -1.48 5.64
CA HIS A 12 8.19 -2.91 5.84
C HIS A 12 8.97 -3.13 7.14
N ASP A 13 8.22 -3.36 8.21
CA ASP A 13 8.74 -3.57 9.56
C ASP A 13 8.87 -5.08 9.84
N VAL A 14 9.97 -5.70 9.38
CA VAL A 14 10.18 -7.17 9.37
C VAL A 14 10.05 -7.84 10.76
N GLY A 15 10.31 -7.09 11.84
CA GLY A 15 10.21 -7.61 13.22
C GLY A 15 8.80 -7.60 13.80
N GLU A 16 7.82 -7.01 13.11
CA GLU A 16 6.45 -6.89 13.59
C GLU A 16 5.59 -8.10 13.23
N ARG A 17 4.56 -8.38 14.03
CA ARG A 17 3.57 -9.42 13.73
C ARG A 17 2.84 -9.16 12.40
N VAL A 18 2.65 -7.89 12.05
CA VAL A 18 2.05 -7.43 10.79
C VAL A 18 3.05 -6.47 10.13
N PRO A 19 3.96 -6.96 9.27
CA PRO A 19 5.08 -6.16 8.75
C PRO A 19 4.69 -4.91 7.95
N TYR A 20 3.47 -4.85 7.43
CA TYR A 20 2.95 -3.73 6.63
C TYR A 20 1.88 -2.90 7.35
N ARG A 21 1.72 -3.07 8.67
CA ARG A 21 0.68 -2.37 9.46
C ARG A 21 0.64 -0.86 9.18
N ARG A 22 1.80 -0.22 9.15
CA ARG A 22 1.91 1.23 8.90
C ARG A 22 1.49 1.62 7.49
N THR A 23 1.67 0.75 6.50
CA THR A 23 1.16 1.01 5.14
C THR A 23 -0.37 0.99 5.13
N TYR A 24 -0.99 0.07 5.87
CA TYR A 24 -2.45 0.00 5.98
C TYR A 24 -3.01 1.22 6.73
N GLU A 25 -2.42 1.58 7.87
CA GLU A 25 -2.82 2.77 8.66
C GLU A 25 -2.67 4.06 7.84
N PHE A 26 -1.61 4.17 7.04
CA PHE A 26 -1.42 5.31 6.16
C PHE A 26 -2.46 5.35 5.04
N ALA A 27 -2.80 4.21 4.42
CA ALA A 27 -3.83 4.13 3.39
C ALA A 27 -5.21 4.56 3.93
N GLN A 28 -5.59 4.08 5.12
CA GLN A 28 -6.80 4.52 5.82
C GLN A 28 -6.78 6.03 6.12
N HIS A 29 -5.61 6.54 6.53
CA HIS A 29 -5.48 7.97 6.82
C HIS A 29 -5.69 8.83 5.58
N VAL A 30 -5.05 8.51 4.45
CA VAL A 30 -5.20 9.30 3.22
C VAL A 30 -6.60 9.16 2.60
N GLU A 31 -7.25 8.00 2.74
CA GLU A 31 -8.67 7.83 2.40
C GLU A 31 -9.56 8.78 3.24
N SER A 32 -9.31 8.86 4.55
CA SER A 32 -10.05 9.77 5.44
C SER A 32 -9.88 11.26 5.10
N LEU A 33 -8.76 11.60 4.45
CA LEU A 33 -8.45 12.96 3.98
C LEU A 33 -9.05 13.26 2.59
N GLY A 34 -9.66 12.27 1.94
CA GLY A 34 -10.33 12.43 0.64
C GLY A 34 -9.41 12.31 -0.58
N PHE A 35 -8.27 11.63 -0.46
CA PHE A 35 -7.49 11.26 -1.65
C PHE A 35 -8.29 10.30 -2.52
N HIS A 36 -8.25 10.54 -3.83
CA HIS A 36 -9.02 9.78 -4.82
C HIS A 36 -8.43 8.40 -5.09
N ALA A 37 -7.10 8.31 -5.18
CA ALA A 37 -6.40 7.06 -5.46
C ALA A 37 -5.03 6.99 -4.79
N GLY A 38 -4.63 5.75 -4.48
CA GLY A 38 -3.29 5.38 -4.05
C GLY A 38 -2.60 4.48 -5.08
N PHE A 39 -1.33 4.76 -5.38
CA PHE A 39 -0.53 3.99 -6.33
C PHE A 39 0.63 3.28 -5.63
N VAL A 40 0.87 2.02 -5.97
CA VAL A 40 2.06 1.28 -5.51
C VAL A 40 3.02 1.12 -6.69
N GLY A 41 4.20 1.72 -6.58
CA GLY A 41 5.27 1.52 -7.56
C GLY A 41 5.87 0.12 -7.43
N HIS A 42 6.00 -0.59 -8.54
CA HIS A 42 6.63 -1.91 -8.59
C HIS A 42 7.86 -1.86 -9.49
N HIS A 43 9.01 -2.26 -8.93
CA HIS A 43 10.25 -2.40 -9.67
C HIS A 43 10.98 -3.64 -9.18
N SER A 44 11.17 -4.60 -10.08
CA SER A 44 11.86 -5.85 -9.80
C SER A 44 13.28 -5.80 -10.35
N PHE A 45 14.26 -5.94 -9.46
CA PHE A 45 15.67 -6.18 -9.83
C PHE A 45 16.08 -7.65 -9.67
N THR A 46 15.13 -8.50 -9.29
CA THR A 46 15.27 -9.96 -9.12
C THR A 46 13.96 -10.66 -9.50
N PRO A 47 13.94 -11.99 -9.71
CA PRO A 47 12.71 -12.72 -10.03
C PRO A 47 11.62 -12.54 -8.95
N GLU A 48 10.37 -12.32 -9.38
CA GLU A 48 9.23 -11.96 -8.52
C GLU A 48 8.75 -13.07 -7.58
N THR A 49 9.33 -14.26 -7.69
CA THR A 49 8.93 -15.39 -6.85
C THR A 49 9.41 -15.17 -5.42
N LYS A 50 8.46 -15.25 -4.47
CA LYS A 50 8.66 -15.10 -3.02
C LYS A 50 8.81 -13.66 -2.50
N ASP A 51 8.45 -12.64 -3.29
CA ASP A 51 8.33 -11.28 -2.76
C ASP A 51 6.96 -11.05 -2.10
N PRO A 52 6.86 -10.96 -0.75
CA PRO A 52 5.60 -10.62 -0.08
C PRO A 52 5.12 -9.20 -0.41
N ALA A 53 5.97 -8.35 -0.99
CA ALA A 53 5.61 -7.04 -1.53
C ALA A 53 5.24 -7.08 -3.02
N ALA A 54 4.99 -8.26 -3.60
CA ALA A 54 4.42 -8.35 -4.94
C ALA A 54 3.19 -7.42 -5.03
N PRO A 55 3.12 -6.55 -6.06
CA PRO A 55 2.28 -5.35 -6.03
C PRO A 55 0.81 -5.67 -5.80
N PHE A 56 0.30 -6.74 -6.42
CA PHE A 56 -1.10 -7.14 -6.26
C PHE A 56 -1.42 -7.74 -4.89
N VAL A 57 -0.45 -8.37 -4.22
CA VAL A 57 -0.64 -8.86 -2.84
C VAL A 57 -0.75 -7.68 -1.89
N LEU A 58 0.16 -6.71 -2.02
CA LEU A 58 0.14 -5.50 -1.20
C LEU A 58 -1.12 -4.66 -1.46
N LEU A 59 -1.50 -4.45 -2.73
CA LEU A 59 -2.71 -3.72 -3.10
C LEU A 59 -3.97 -4.41 -2.59
N GLY A 60 -4.06 -5.75 -2.68
CA GLY A 60 -5.18 -6.51 -2.13
C GLY A 60 -5.28 -6.36 -0.61
N ALA A 61 -4.15 -6.39 0.09
CA ALA A 61 -4.12 -6.17 1.54
C ALA A 61 -4.53 -4.74 1.93
N ILE A 62 -4.13 -3.72 1.15
CA ILE A 62 -4.57 -2.33 1.36
C ILE A 62 -6.07 -2.20 1.12
N ALA A 63 -6.58 -2.74 0.02
CA ALA A 63 -8.00 -2.70 -0.32
C ALA A 63 -8.89 -3.40 0.73
N ALA A 64 -8.37 -4.42 1.41
CA ALA A 64 -9.08 -5.07 2.52
C ALA A 64 -9.16 -4.21 3.81
N GLN A 65 -8.48 -3.06 3.86
CA GLN A 65 -8.41 -2.16 5.01
C GLN A 65 -9.06 -0.79 4.73
N THR A 66 -9.52 -0.54 3.50
CA THR A 66 -10.16 0.70 3.04
C THR A 66 -11.57 0.40 2.49
N GLU A 67 -12.41 1.43 2.32
CA GLU A 67 -13.82 1.27 1.95
C GLU A 67 -14.21 1.87 0.58
N ARG A 68 -13.37 2.75 0.02
CA ARG A 68 -13.65 3.51 -1.21
C ARG A 68 -12.62 3.26 -2.31
#